data_AF-I7K1N2-F1
#
_entry.id   AF-I7K1N2-F1
#
_cell.length_a   1.000
_cell.length_b   1.000
_cell.length_c   1.000
_cell.angle_alpha   90.00
_cell.angle_beta   90.00
_cell.angle_gamma   90.00
#
_symmetry.space_group_name_H-M   'P 1'
#
loop_
_entity.id
_entity.type
_entity.pdbx_description
1 polymer ?
#
loop_
_entity_poly.entity_id
_entity_poly.type
_entity_poly.pdbx_seq_one_letter_code
_entity_poly.pdbx_strand_id
1 'polypeptide(L)'
;MKKIIAAVVVALLLIGGGVFYYQNQQTVPNYLVNSRLETAQNPNDNKLGGYYRLLFTKNKATLVVFSNAVKTKSSNKVDQKLFQAVAGNKSIATVGRNADLGRVHVTKDNNKLVVKSKKLTLTFTINDNAYYTDDGTMWLVAK
;
A
#
# COMPACT_ATOMS: atom_id res chain seq x y z
N MET A 1 15.88 1.79 46.52
CA MET A 1 16.63 2.21 45.32
C MET A 1 16.86 1.08 44.31
N LYS A 2 17.53 -0.03 44.67
CA LYS A 2 17.85 -1.14 43.73
C LYS A 2 16.63 -1.74 42.98
N LYS A 3 15.49 -1.93 43.68
CA LYS A 3 14.25 -2.47 43.07
C LYS A 3 13.59 -1.52 42.07
N ILE A 4 13.70 -0.20 42.28
CA ILE A 4 13.12 0.82 41.38
C ILE A 4 13.93 0.87 40.08
N ILE A 5 15.26 0.84 40.17
CA ILE A 5 16.15 0.81 39.00
C ILE A 5 15.90 -0.46 38.17
N ALA A 6 15.78 -1.62 38.81
CA ALA A 6 15.46 -2.88 38.12
C ALA A 6 14.12 -2.81 37.38
N ALA A 7 13.07 -2.25 38.01
CA ALA A 7 11.76 -2.11 37.38
C ALA A 7 11.79 -1.16 36.15
N VAL A 8 12.53 -0.05 36.23
CA VAL A 8 12.68 0.89 35.11
C VAL A 8 13.44 0.25 33.94
N VAL A 9 14.49 -0.52 34.23
CA VAL A 9 15.26 -1.23 33.19
C VAL A 9 14.40 -2.29 32.49
N VAL A 10 13.61 -3.07 33.24
CA VAL A 10 12.69 -4.06 32.66
C VAL A 10 11.63 -3.38 31.80
N ALA A 11 11.05 -2.27 32.24
CA ALA A 11 10.07 -1.52 31.45
C ALA A 11 10.68 -0.99 30.14
N LEU A 12 11.90 -0.45 30.17
CA LEU A 12 12.60 0.02 28.98
C LEU A 12 12.94 -1.13 28.01
N LEU A 13 13.33 -2.30 28.52
CA LEU A 13 13.59 -3.48 27.68
C LEU A 13 12.31 -4.02 27.04
N LEU A 14 11.17 -4.01 27.75
CA LEU A 14 9.88 -4.40 27.18
C LEU A 14 9.40 -3.42 26.11
N ILE A 15 9.55 -2.11 26.34
CA ILE A 15 9.21 -1.08 25.35
C ILE A 15 10.14 -1.19 24.14
N GLY A 16 11.46 -1.26 24.37
CA GLY A 16 12.46 -1.38 23.31
C GLY A 16 12.32 -2.67 22.49
N GLY A 17 12.14 -3.81 23.17
CA GLY A 17 11.89 -5.11 22.55
C GLY A 17 10.57 -5.14 21.78
N GLY A 18 9.50 -4.56 22.32
CA GLY A 18 8.21 -4.45 21.64
C GLY A 18 8.25 -3.56 20.40
N VAL A 19 8.94 -2.43 20.47
CA VAL A 19 9.16 -1.55 19.31
C VAL A 19 10.02 -2.25 18.25
N PHE A 20 11.08 -2.94 18.65
CA PHE A 20 11.93 -3.71 17.74
C PHE A 20 11.15 -4.84 17.05
N TYR A 21 10.38 -5.61 17.80
CA TYR A 21 9.53 -6.66 17.26
C TYR A 21 8.50 -6.09 16.27
N TYR A 22 7.80 -5.01 16.65
CA TYR A 22 6.82 -4.34 15.79
C TYR A 22 7.48 -3.83 14.49
N GLN A 23 8.65 -3.19 14.58
CA GLN A 23 9.36 -2.68 13.40
C GLN A 23 9.88 -3.80 12.49
N ASN A 24 10.21 -4.97 13.03
CA ASN A 24 10.80 -6.06 12.25
C ASN A 24 9.80 -7.13 11.79
N GLN A 25 8.59 -7.15 12.35
CA GLN A 25 7.53 -8.05 11.89
C GLN A 25 7.20 -7.78 10.42
N GLN A 26 7.23 -8.85 9.63
CA GLN A 26 6.82 -8.86 8.24
C GLN A 26 5.29 -8.88 8.15
N THR A 27 4.75 -7.94 7.39
CA THR A 27 3.29 -7.76 7.22
C THR A 27 2.86 -7.75 5.75
N VAL A 28 3.83 -7.93 4.85
CA VAL A 28 3.63 -8.19 3.42
C VAL A 28 4.05 -9.63 3.15
N PRO A 29 3.27 -10.45 2.43
CA PRO A 29 3.64 -11.83 2.14
C PRO A 29 4.86 -11.89 1.21
N ASN A 30 5.70 -12.91 1.38
CA ASN A 30 6.99 -13.05 0.68
C ASN A 30 6.91 -12.85 -0.83
N TYR A 31 5.86 -13.34 -1.49
CA TYR A 31 5.71 -13.24 -2.95
C TYR A 31 5.48 -11.81 -3.47
N LEU A 32 5.13 -10.85 -2.58
CA LEU A 32 5.01 -9.43 -2.93
C LEU A 32 6.19 -8.60 -2.44
N VAL A 33 7.03 -9.11 -1.53
CA VAL A 33 8.18 -8.35 -1.03
C VAL A 33 9.13 -8.06 -2.19
N ASN A 34 9.54 -6.79 -2.33
CA ASN A 34 10.37 -6.28 -3.43
C ASN A 34 9.73 -6.46 -4.82
N SER A 35 8.42 -6.68 -4.87
CA SER A 35 7.63 -6.65 -6.10
C SER A 35 6.75 -5.40 -6.10
N ARG A 36 6.09 -5.15 -7.23
CA ARG A 36 5.08 -4.10 -7.36
C ARG A 36 3.79 -4.64 -7.95
N LEU A 37 2.68 -4.04 -7.57
CA LEU A 37 1.43 -4.13 -8.33
C LEU A 37 1.30 -2.87 -9.17
N GLU A 38 1.03 -2.99 -10.46
CA GLU A 38 0.79 -1.85 -11.34
C GLU A 38 -0.49 -2.02 -12.14
N THR A 39 -1.23 -0.92 -12.31
CA THR A 39 -2.43 -0.88 -13.14
C THR A 39 -2.07 -1.28 -14.58
N ALA A 40 -2.91 -2.07 -15.22
CA ALA A 40 -2.74 -2.45 -16.62
C ALA A 40 -2.61 -1.22 -17.53
N GLN A 41 -1.75 -1.32 -18.54
CA GLN A 41 -1.55 -0.22 -19.50
C GLN A 41 -2.60 -0.21 -20.63
N ASN A 42 -3.28 -1.33 -20.85
CA ASN A 42 -4.39 -1.40 -21.78
C ASN A 42 -5.59 -0.61 -21.24
N PRO A 43 -6.11 0.40 -21.96
CA PRO A 43 -7.25 1.20 -21.52
C PRO A 43 -8.52 0.39 -21.26
N ASN A 44 -8.67 -0.77 -21.91
CA ASN A 44 -9.81 -1.64 -21.67
C ASN A 44 -9.78 -2.29 -20.27
N ASP A 45 -8.58 -2.46 -19.71
CA ASP A 45 -8.35 -3.12 -18.44
C ASP A 45 -8.09 -2.13 -17.28
N ASN A 46 -7.98 -0.82 -17.58
CA ASN A 46 -7.81 0.23 -16.58
C ASN A 46 -8.97 1.22 -16.60
N LYS A 47 -9.78 1.24 -15.53
CA LYS A 47 -10.94 2.13 -15.37
C LYS A 47 -10.62 3.39 -14.57
N LEU A 48 -9.37 3.61 -14.21
CA LEU A 48 -8.89 4.80 -13.50
C LEU A 48 -8.53 5.92 -14.47
N GLY A 49 -8.56 7.17 -13.99
CA GLY A 49 -8.06 8.33 -14.74
C GLY A 49 -6.53 8.39 -14.89
N GLY A 50 -5.81 7.44 -14.28
CA GLY A 50 -4.39 7.29 -14.54
C GLY A 50 -3.79 5.98 -14.07
N TYR A 51 -2.47 5.92 -14.16
CA TYR A 51 -1.70 4.71 -13.93
C TYR A 51 -0.93 4.76 -12.63
N TYR A 52 -1.14 3.73 -11.81
CA TYR A 52 -0.65 3.66 -10.44
C TYR A 52 0.20 2.42 -10.22
N ARG A 53 1.18 2.54 -9.32
CA ARG A 53 2.03 1.44 -8.87
C ARG A 53 2.11 1.41 -7.35
N LEU A 54 1.92 0.24 -6.76
CA LEU A 54 2.19 -0.07 -5.36
C LEU A 54 3.50 -0.84 -5.28
N LEU A 55 4.54 -0.21 -4.72
CA LEU A 55 5.82 -0.85 -4.47
C LEU A 55 5.83 -1.39 -3.05
N PHE A 56 6.16 -2.66 -2.87
CA PHE A 56 6.12 -3.31 -1.56
C PHE A 56 7.53 -3.59 -1.01
N THR A 57 7.67 -3.41 0.29
CA THR A 57 8.79 -3.91 1.08
C THR A 57 8.27 -4.92 2.11
N LYS A 58 9.11 -5.44 3.01
CA LYS A 58 8.69 -6.43 4.03
C LYS A 58 7.48 -6.00 4.87
N ASN A 59 7.29 -4.69 5.09
CA ASN A 59 6.20 -4.17 5.92
C ASN A 59 5.71 -2.77 5.56
N LYS A 60 6.20 -2.17 4.47
CA LYS A 60 5.73 -0.87 3.96
C LYS A 60 5.34 -0.95 2.49
N ALA A 61 4.59 0.03 2.03
CA ALA A 61 4.36 0.23 0.61
C ALA A 61 4.40 1.71 0.22
N THR A 62 4.75 1.95 -1.05
CA THR A 62 4.74 3.28 -1.67
C THR A 62 3.79 3.25 -2.85
N LEU A 63 2.88 4.22 -2.93
CA LEU A 63 2.02 4.42 -4.09
C LEU A 63 2.63 5.48 -5.01
N VAL A 64 2.67 5.21 -6.31
CA VAL A 64 3.32 6.08 -7.32
C VAL A 64 2.41 6.26 -8.52
N VAL A 65 2.32 7.49 -9.04
CA VAL A 65 1.76 7.77 -10.37
C VAL A 65 2.87 7.60 -11.41
N PHE A 66 2.73 6.67 -12.36
CA PHE A 66 3.89 6.26 -13.16
C PHE A 66 3.83 6.55 -14.66
N SER A 67 2.67 6.89 -15.25
CA SER A 67 2.57 7.08 -16.71
C SER A 67 1.92 8.40 -17.15
N ASN A 68 0.84 8.85 -16.51
CA ASN A 68 0.17 10.10 -16.86
C ASN A 68 -0.19 10.92 -15.61
N ALA A 69 -0.42 12.22 -15.79
CA ALA A 69 -0.92 13.05 -14.70
C ALA A 69 -2.41 12.75 -14.42
N VAL A 70 -2.78 12.70 -13.15
CA VAL A 70 -4.15 12.42 -12.69
C VAL A 70 -4.76 13.68 -12.07
N LYS A 71 -6.06 13.90 -12.28
CA LYS A 71 -6.81 15.07 -11.78
C LYS A 71 -7.84 14.64 -10.74
N THR A 72 -8.19 15.53 -9.80
CA THR A 72 -9.11 15.20 -8.69
C THR A 72 -10.54 14.86 -9.11
N LYS A 73 -10.95 15.22 -10.33
CA LYS A 73 -12.37 15.24 -10.76
C LYS A 73 -12.93 13.87 -11.17
N SER A 74 -12.27 12.78 -10.79
CA SER A 74 -12.72 11.44 -11.14
C SER A 74 -14.02 11.09 -10.42
N SER A 75 -14.99 10.51 -11.13
CA SER A 75 -16.21 9.94 -10.53
C SER A 75 -15.98 8.53 -9.96
N ASN A 76 -14.85 7.90 -10.29
CA ASN A 76 -14.48 6.58 -9.82
C ASN A 76 -13.94 6.66 -8.38
N LYS A 77 -14.56 5.91 -7.44
CA LYS A 77 -14.19 5.91 -6.02
C LYS A 77 -12.80 5.33 -5.76
N VAL A 78 -12.34 4.36 -6.55
CA VAL A 78 -10.99 3.79 -6.45
C VAL A 78 -9.97 4.85 -6.82
N ASP A 79 -10.21 5.53 -7.94
CA ASP A 79 -9.35 6.59 -8.44
C ASP A 79 -9.27 7.76 -7.44
N GLN A 80 -10.40 8.18 -6.85
CA GLN A 80 -10.42 9.18 -5.78
C GLN A 80 -9.57 8.77 -4.58
N LYS A 81 -9.64 7.51 -4.12
CA LYS A 81 -8.84 7.01 -2.99
C LYS A 81 -7.35 7.02 -3.32
N LEU A 82 -6.97 6.53 -4.51
CA LEU A 82 -5.59 6.52 -4.99
C LEU A 82 -5.04 7.94 -5.15
N PHE A 83 -5.82 8.81 -5.77
CA PHE A 83 -5.51 10.23 -5.92
C PHE A 83 -5.33 10.90 -4.55
N GLN A 84 -6.27 10.75 -3.62
CA GLN A 84 -6.16 11.33 -2.29
C GLN A 84 -4.90 10.83 -1.56
N ALA A 85 -4.56 9.55 -1.69
CA ALA A 85 -3.36 8.99 -1.08
C ALA A 85 -2.06 9.58 -1.63
N VAL A 86 -1.96 9.88 -2.94
CA VAL A 86 -0.73 10.44 -3.55
C VAL A 86 -0.71 11.98 -3.55
N ALA A 87 -1.85 12.60 -3.78
CA ALA A 87 -1.98 14.01 -4.04
C ALA A 87 -2.38 14.82 -2.80
N GLY A 88 -3.07 14.20 -1.83
CA GLY A 88 -3.74 14.92 -0.75
C GLY A 88 -4.70 15.97 -1.32
N ASN A 89 -4.55 17.21 -0.87
CA ASN A 89 -5.44 18.32 -1.25
C ASN A 89 -5.05 19.00 -2.58
N LYS A 90 -4.11 18.45 -3.36
CA LYS A 90 -3.70 19.07 -4.63
C LYS A 90 -4.71 18.79 -5.75
N SER A 91 -4.77 19.69 -6.73
CA SER A 91 -5.66 19.56 -7.90
C SER A 91 -5.17 18.55 -8.96
N ILE A 92 -3.88 18.23 -8.94
CA ILE A 92 -3.23 17.34 -9.90
C ILE A 92 -2.11 16.52 -9.25
N ALA A 93 -1.94 15.28 -9.69
CA ALA A 93 -0.80 14.42 -9.39
C ALA A 93 0.00 14.21 -10.68
N THR A 94 1.23 14.71 -10.71
CA THR A 94 2.13 14.53 -11.86
C THR A 94 2.78 13.15 -11.84
N VAL A 95 3.29 12.72 -13.00
CA VAL A 95 4.11 11.50 -13.12
C VAL A 95 5.30 11.56 -12.17
N GLY A 96 5.67 10.42 -11.57
CA GLY A 96 6.73 10.30 -10.59
C GLY A 96 6.32 10.70 -9.17
N ARG A 97 5.14 11.33 -9.00
CA ARG A 97 4.65 11.67 -7.66
C ARG A 97 4.36 10.39 -6.89
N ASN A 98 4.88 10.34 -5.66
CA ASN A 98 4.75 9.20 -4.79
C ASN A 98 4.21 9.60 -3.42
N ALA A 99 3.65 8.61 -2.72
CA ALA A 99 3.29 8.70 -1.32
C ALA A 99 3.72 7.44 -0.58
N ASP A 100 4.50 7.64 0.47
CA ASP A 100 4.78 6.60 1.46
C ASP A 100 3.48 6.29 2.23
N LEU A 101 2.99 5.05 2.11
CA LEU A 101 1.81 4.58 2.82
C LEU A 101 2.13 4.19 4.27
N GLY A 102 3.40 4.16 4.63
CA GLY A 102 3.89 3.70 5.93
C GLY A 102 3.76 2.19 6.07
N ARG A 103 3.53 1.71 7.29
CA ARG A 103 3.32 0.28 7.54
C ARG A 103 2.03 -0.19 6.86
N VAL A 104 2.14 -1.27 6.10
CA VAL A 104 0.99 -1.91 5.42
C VAL A 104 0.80 -3.33 5.94
N HIS A 105 -0.46 -3.74 6.09
CA HIS A 105 -0.82 -5.12 6.34
C HIS A 105 -1.48 -5.67 5.10
N VAL A 106 -0.92 -6.76 4.58
CA VAL A 106 -1.42 -7.42 3.39
C VAL A 106 -1.95 -8.79 3.79
N THR A 107 -3.24 -8.98 3.63
CA THR A 107 -3.92 -10.24 3.92
C THR A 107 -4.42 -10.85 2.62
N LYS A 108 -4.12 -12.13 2.40
CA LYS A 108 -4.70 -12.91 1.31
C LYS A 108 -5.63 -13.95 1.91
N ASP A 109 -6.86 -14.00 1.41
CA ASP A 109 -7.85 -15.00 1.77
C ASP A 109 -8.60 -15.42 0.51
N ASN A 110 -8.56 -16.71 0.17
CA ASN A 110 -9.10 -17.27 -1.07
C ASN A 110 -8.74 -16.43 -2.31
N ASN A 111 -9.74 -15.92 -3.02
CA ASN A 111 -9.63 -15.07 -4.20
C ASN A 111 -9.58 -13.57 -3.85
N LYS A 112 -9.13 -13.19 -2.65
CA LYS A 112 -9.10 -11.81 -2.19
C LYS A 112 -7.74 -11.44 -1.62
N LEU A 113 -7.23 -10.29 -2.04
CA LEU A 113 -6.05 -9.65 -1.43
C LEU A 113 -6.48 -8.29 -0.88
N VAL A 114 -6.16 -8.00 0.38
CA VAL A 114 -6.42 -6.69 0.98
C VAL A 114 -5.10 -6.07 1.36
N VAL A 115 -4.83 -4.87 0.84
CA VAL A 115 -3.69 -4.03 1.21
C VAL A 115 -4.20 -2.88 2.06
N LYS A 116 -3.88 -2.90 3.35
CA LYS A 116 -4.37 -1.91 4.33
C LYS A 116 -3.22 -1.13 4.94
N SER A 117 -3.30 0.19 4.86
CA SER A 117 -2.44 1.15 5.56
C SER A 117 -3.28 2.18 6.30
N LYS A 118 -2.64 3.11 7.03
CA LYS A 118 -3.35 4.26 7.61
C LYS A 118 -3.92 5.22 6.56
N LYS A 119 -3.31 5.28 5.37
CA LYS A 119 -3.64 6.25 4.31
C LYS A 119 -4.54 5.67 3.23
N LEU A 120 -4.54 4.35 3.06
CA LEU A 120 -5.16 3.70 1.91
C LEU A 120 -5.54 2.27 2.28
N THR A 121 -6.74 1.87 1.90
CA THR A 121 -7.17 0.47 1.88
C THR A 121 -7.61 0.13 0.47
N LEU A 122 -6.96 -0.87 -0.13
CA LEU A 122 -7.32 -1.44 -1.41
C LEU A 122 -7.69 -2.90 -1.20
N THR A 123 -8.78 -3.31 -1.84
CA THR A 123 -9.24 -4.68 -1.90
C THR A 123 -9.18 -5.11 -3.34
N PHE A 124 -8.55 -6.25 -3.56
CA PHE A 124 -8.43 -6.87 -4.87
C PHE A 124 -9.15 -8.21 -4.87
N THR A 125 -9.91 -8.46 -5.92
CA THR A 125 -10.30 -9.81 -6.33
C THR A 125 -9.17 -10.41 -7.15
N ILE A 126 -8.76 -11.62 -6.83
CA ILE A 126 -7.73 -12.37 -7.53
C ILE A 126 -8.44 -13.24 -8.57
N ASN A 127 -8.11 -13.05 -9.84
CA ASN A 127 -8.60 -13.90 -10.92
C ASN A 127 -7.42 -14.25 -11.84
N ASP A 128 -7.26 -15.55 -12.11
CA ASP A 128 -6.09 -16.14 -12.77
C ASP A 128 -4.76 -15.65 -12.17
N ASN A 129 -4.07 -14.76 -12.88
CA ASN A 129 -2.76 -14.20 -12.53
C ASN A 129 -2.80 -12.67 -12.30
N ALA A 130 -4.00 -12.10 -12.19
CA ALA A 130 -4.22 -10.67 -12.05
C ALA A 130 -5.05 -10.32 -10.81
N TYR A 131 -4.99 -9.05 -10.43
CA TYR A 131 -5.66 -8.48 -9.28
C TYR A 131 -6.62 -7.40 -9.76
N TYR A 132 -7.85 -7.39 -9.30
CA TYR A 132 -8.89 -6.47 -9.78
C TYR A 132 -9.44 -5.65 -8.62
N THR A 133 -9.42 -4.33 -8.72
CA THR A 133 -10.16 -3.46 -7.79
C THR A 133 -11.66 -3.51 -8.05
N ASP A 134 -12.46 -2.96 -7.14
CA ASP A 134 -13.94 -2.99 -7.18
C ASP A 134 -14.54 -2.26 -8.39
N ASP A 135 -13.78 -1.37 -9.02
CA ASP A 135 -14.13 -0.72 -10.30
C ASP A 135 -13.78 -1.57 -11.54
N GLY A 136 -13.23 -2.77 -11.36
CA GLY A 136 -12.78 -3.65 -12.43
C GLY A 136 -11.41 -3.32 -13.01
N THR A 137 -10.67 -2.36 -12.44
CA THR A 137 -9.30 -2.07 -12.89
C THR A 137 -8.37 -3.24 -12.58
N MET A 138 -7.69 -3.72 -13.61
CA MET A 138 -6.71 -4.79 -13.53
C MET A 138 -5.36 -4.27 -13.05
N TRP A 139 -4.72 -5.05 -12.18
CA TRP A 139 -3.39 -4.84 -11.64
C TRP A 139 -2.55 -6.10 -11.85
N LEU A 140 -1.32 -5.90 -12.30
CA LEU A 140 -0.37 -6.96 -12.61
C LEU A 140 0.80 -6.90 -11.64
N VAL A 141 1.32 -8.08 -11.27
CA VAL A 141 2.56 -8.16 -10.48
C VAL A 141 3.74 -7.98 -11.44
N ALA A 142 4.62 -7.05 -11.10
CA ALA A 142 5.91 -6.87 -11.77
C ALA A 142 7.03 -6.87 -10.73
N LYS A 143 8.22 -7.36 -11.13
CA LYS A 143 9.45 -7.24 -10.35
C LYS A 143 10.18 -5.97 -10.81
#